data_AF-A0A9X1L4R5-F1
#
_entry.id   AF-A0A9X1L4R5-F1
#
_cell.length_a   1.000
_cell.length_b   1.000
_cell.length_c   1.000
_cell.angle_alpha   90.00
_cell.angle_beta   90.00
_cell.angle_gamma   90.00
#
_symmetry.space_group_name_H-M   'P 1'
#
loop_
_entity.id
_entity.type
_entity.pdbx_description
1 polymer ?
#
loop_
_entity_poly.entity_id
_entity_poly.type
_entity_poly.pdbx_seq_one_letter_code
_entity_poly.pdbx_strand_id
1 'polypeptide(L)'
;MSSKFNIDSFEKLTEAANFYIEESFKYINDIFTKDLEKLILSEQLKNVEFSEEDLKYIEEANIPKETIPYLRSEKRLVQFLSIEALKKIAKAHKDTKDIASNNNKKRIPKKHIINCIQILGHISNLALFLEALTNRHLLFLNHNGIIDNFVYNQLSEGKILNIIIFICRDELKNGNIKIDFIKHLFMHRNKVVHHTPKNANELKVKIEDLFQIWNQVIKLILFYEKNEKFNENKFSHKIKLEKEIIEDTWFN
;
A
#
# COMPACT_ATOMS: atom_id res chain seq x y z
N MET A 1 36.88 -22.22 16.02
CA MET A 1 35.55 -22.79 15.73
C MET A 1 35.09 -22.19 14.42
N SER A 2 34.92 -22.98 13.38
CA SER A 2 34.42 -22.49 12.09
C SER A 2 33.00 -21.98 12.30
N SER A 3 32.78 -20.67 12.13
CA SER A 3 31.45 -20.09 12.08
C SER A 3 30.76 -20.63 10.83
N LYS A 4 30.14 -21.81 10.94
CA LYS A 4 29.23 -22.31 9.91
C LYS A 4 28.24 -21.19 9.65
N PHE A 5 28.21 -20.68 8.42
CA PHE A 5 27.10 -19.86 7.95
C PHE A 5 25.82 -20.54 8.44
N ASN A 6 24.98 -19.85 9.20
CA ASN A 6 23.73 -20.44 9.64
C ASN A 6 22.78 -20.41 8.43
N ILE A 7 23.03 -21.35 7.50
CA ILE A 7 22.31 -21.53 6.24
C ILE A 7 20.81 -21.59 6.53
N ASP A 8 20.40 -22.34 7.55
CA ASP A 8 19.00 -22.45 7.99
C ASP A 8 18.38 -21.09 8.35
N SER A 9 19.09 -20.24 9.09
CA SER A 9 18.59 -18.88 9.41
C SER A 9 18.50 -18.00 8.16
N PHE A 10 19.47 -18.13 7.25
CA PHE A 10 19.49 -17.37 6.00
C PHE A 10 18.35 -17.80 5.05
N GLU A 11 18.10 -19.11 4.94
CA GLU A 11 17.01 -19.69 4.17
C GLU A 11 15.65 -19.26 4.72
N LYS A 12 15.42 -19.36 6.03
CA LYS A 12 14.18 -18.90 6.68
C LYS A 12 13.88 -17.42 6.42
N LEU A 13 14.90 -16.56 6.47
CA LEU A 13 14.73 -15.14 6.17
C LEU A 13 14.44 -14.90 4.69
N THR A 14 15.00 -15.72 3.80
CA THR A 14 14.72 -15.68 2.36
C THR A 14 13.29 -16.14 2.05
N GLU A 15 12.84 -17.24 2.64
CA GLU A 15 11.47 -17.75 2.53
C GLU A 15 10.45 -16.73 3.06
N ALA A 16 10.72 -16.14 4.23
CA ALA A 16 9.89 -15.08 4.78
C ALA A 16 9.82 -13.87 3.84
N ALA A 17 10.94 -13.44 3.28
CA ALA A 17 10.98 -12.35 2.30
C ALA A 17 10.15 -12.68 1.04
N ASN A 18 10.26 -13.90 0.51
CA ASN A 18 9.44 -14.35 -0.62
C ASN A 18 7.94 -14.33 -0.31
N PHE A 19 7.55 -14.88 0.84
CA PHE A 19 6.16 -14.87 1.28
C PHE A 19 5.60 -13.45 1.41
N TYR A 20 6.31 -12.58 2.13
CA TYR A 20 5.83 -11.22 2.38
C TYR A 20 5.77 -10.38 1.10
N ILE A 21 6.69 -10.55 0.15
CA ILE A 21 6.62 -9.77 -1.08
C ILE A 21 5.45 -10.22 -1.96
N GLU A 22 5.12 -11.50 -1.97
CA GLU A 22 3.95 -12.02 -2.70
C GLU A 22 2.65 -11.52 -2.08
N GLU A 23 2.49 -11.68 -0.77
CA GLU A 23 1.30 -11.21 -0.07
C GLU A 23 1.17 -9.68 -0.08
N SER A 24 2.27 -8.94 -0.29
CA SER A 24 2.24 -7.49 -0.47
C SER A 24 1.54 -7.09 -1.77
N PHE A 25 1.79 -7.80 -2.88
CA PHE A 25 1.25 -7.42 -4.20
C PHE A 25 -0.02 -8.19 -4.59
N LYS A 26 -0.35 -9.30 -3.91
CA LYS A 26 -1.50 -10.18 -4.18
C LYS A 26 -2.84 -9.48 -4.44
N TYR A 27 -3.15 -8.42 -3.67
CA TYR A 27 -4.44 -7.72 -3.75
C TYR A 27 -4.34 -6.29 -4.30
N ILE A 28 -3.19 -5.91 -4.86
CA ILE A 28 -2.95 -4.52 -5.27
C ILE A 28 -3.86 -4.07 -6.42
N ASN A 29 -4.16 -4.97 -7.36
CA ASN A 29 -5.11 -4.71 -8.44
C ASN A 29 -6.54 -4.57 -7.93
N ASP A 30 -6.95 -5.39 -6.96
CA ASP A 30 -8.28 -5.28 -6.32
C ASP A 30 -8.43 -3.96 -5.56
N ILE A 31 -7.35 -3.50 -4.91
CA ILE A 31 -7.29 -2.20 -4.23
C ILE A 31 -7.61 -1.08 -5.23
N PHE A 32 -6.86 -1.02 -6.34
CA PHE A 32 -7.04 0.04 -7.34
C PHE A 32 -8.36 -0.08 -8.10
N THR A 33 -8.83 -1.29 -8.39
CA THR A 33 -10.17 -1.52 -8.96
C THR A 33 -11.24 -0.91 -8.07
N LYS A 34 -11.23 -1.23 -6.77
CA LYS A 34 -12.23 -0.72 -5.82
C LYS A 34 -12.16 0.80 -5.64
N ASP A 35 -10.97 1.37 -5.65
CA ASP A 35 -10.83 2.83 -5.56
C ASP A 35 -11.29 3.53 -6.85
N LEU A 36 -11.02 2.96 -8.02
CA LEU A 36 -11.56 3.46 -9.29
C LEU A 36 -13.08 3.38 -9.33
N GLU A 37 -13.67 2.25 -8.91
CA GLU A 37 -15.12 2.10 -8.77
C GLU A 37 -15.72 3.17 -7.88
N LYS A 38 -15.11 3.44 -6.71
CA LYS A 38 -15.58 4.50 -5.80
C LYS A 38 -15.50 5.89 -6.43
N LEU A 39 -14.43 6.19 -7.17
CA LEU A 39 -14.28 7.47 -7.85
C LEU A 39 -15.34 7.66 -8.94
N ILE A 40 -15.55 6.64 -9.77
CA ILE A 40 -16.57 6.65 -10.83
C ILE A 40 -17.96 6.81 -10.23
N LEU A 41 -18.27 6.01 -9.19
CA LEU A 41 -19.56 6.05 -8.52
C LEU A 41 -19.81 7.43 -7.91
N SER A 42 -18.82 8.01 -7.22
CA SER A 42 -18.95 9.34 -6.63
C SER A 42 -19.25 10.41 -7.67
N GLU A 43 -18.64 10.33 -8.85
CA GLU A 43 -18.92 11.25 -9.96
C GLU A 43 -20.32 11.05 -10.53
N GLN A 44 -20.74 9.80 -10.75
CA GLN A 44 -22.08 9.48 -11.25
C GLN A 44 -23.18 9.92 -10.28
N LEU A 45 -22.99 9.70 -8.97
CA LEU A 45 -23.95 10.07 -7.93
C LEU A 45 -24.09 11.59 -7.73
N LYS A 46 -23.05 12.38 -8.05
CA LYS A 46 -23.18 13.84 -8.07
C LYS A 46 -24.17 14.33 -9.11
N ASN A 47 -24.27 13.63 -10.24
CA ASN A 47 -25.16 13.95 -11.35
C ASN A 47 -26.60 13.47 -11.14
N VAL A 48 -26.88 12.76 -10.03
CA VAL A 48 -28.25 12.41 -9.66
C VAL A 48 -28.88 13.60 -8.95
N GLU A 49 -29.74 14.31 -9.68
CA GLU A 49 -30.59 15.37 -9.13
C GLU A 49 -31.74 14.77 -8.33
N PHE A 50 -32.05 15.40 -7.21
CA PHE A 50 -33.19 15.07 -6.37
C PHE A 50 -34.32 16.03 -6.69
N SER A 51 -35.52 15.49 -6.83
CA SER A 51 -36.74 16.27 -7.03
C SER A 51 -37.15 17.00 -5.73
N GLU A 52 -38.06 17.97 -5.84
CA GLU A 52 -38.65 18.62 -4.66
C GLU A 52 -39.37 17.62 -3.74
N GLU A 53 -39.93 16.55 -4.30
CA GLU A 53 -40.60 15.48 -3.56
C GLU A 53 -39.60 14.62 -2.77
N ASP A 54 -38.44 14.32 -3.36
CA ASP A 54 -37.34 13.64 -2.66
C ASP A 54 -36.84 14.46 -1.46
N LEU A 55 -36.71 15.78 -1.63
CA LEU A 55 -36.27 16.68 -0.56
C LEU A 55 -37.30 16.75 0.57
N LYS A 56 -38.60 16.71 0.26
CA LYS A 56 -39.66 16.64 1.27
C LYS A 56 -39.61 15.35 2.07
N TYR A 57 -39.45 14.19 1.42
CA TYR A 57 -39.31 12.92 2.14
C TYR A 57 -38.11 12.89 3.08
N ILE A 58 -36.99 13.51 2.68
CA ILE A 58 -35.79 13.64 3.53
C ILE A 58 -36.07 14.56 4.74
N GLU A 59 -36.75 15.69 4.52
CA GLU A 59 -37.12 16.62 5.59
C GLU A 59 -38.13 16.01 6.57
N GLU A 60 -39.18 15.34 6.07
CA GLU A 60 -40.19 14.65 6.88
C GLU A 60 -39.60 13.53 7.73
N ALA A 61 -38.56 12.87 7.23
CA ALA A 61 -37.83 11.83 7.95
C ALA A 61 -36.85 12.38 9.02
N ASN A 62 -36.78 13.71 9.22
CA ASN A 62 -35.83 14.39 10.11
C ASN A 62 -34.37 14.02 9.82
N ILE A 63 -34.04 13.74 8.56
CA ILE A 63 -32.69 13.38 8.17
C ILE A 63 -31.86 14.68 8.00
N PRO A 64 -30.71 14.83 8.69
CA PRO A 64 -29.91 16.04 8.56
C PRO A 64 -29.46 16.26 7.11
N LYS A 65 -29.64 17.46 6.57
CA LYS A 65 -29.28 17.79 5.17
C LYS A 65 -27.82 17.48 4.82
N GLU A 66 -26.94 17.55 5.81
CA GLU A 66 -25.52 17.20 5.71
C GLU A 66 -25.28 15.72 5.36
N THR A 67 -26.26 14.85 5.59
CA THR A 67 -26.18 13.40 5.28
C THR A 67 -26.67 13.06 3.87
N ILE A 68 -27.19 14.03 3.09
CA ILE A 68 -27.65 13.82 1.71
C ILE A 68 -26.59 13.14 0.80
N PRO A 69 -25.30 13.52 0.83
CA PRO A 69 -24.25 12.81 0.08
C PRO A 69 -24.09 11.35 0.50
N TYR A 70 -24.29 11.06 1.79
CA TYR A 70 -24.25 9.71 2.34
C TYR A 70 -25.47 8.89 1.90
N LEU A 71 -26.67 9.49 1.91
CA LEU A 71 -27.90 8.87 1.40
C LEU A 71 -27.78 8.46 -0.07
N ARG A 72 -27.08 9.26 -0.90
CA ARG A 72 -26.80 8.95 -2.31
C ARG A 72 -25.91 7.72 -2.49
N SER A 73 -25.05 7.43 -1.52
CA SER A 73 -24.02 6.38 -1.61
C SER A 73 -24.46 5.02 -1.10
N GLU A 74 -25.58 4.97 -0.36
CA GLU A 74 -26.04 3.75 0.32
C GLU A 74 -27.23 3.10 -0.39
N LYS A 75 -27.07 1.81 -0.68
CA LYS A 75 -28.13 1.00 -1.31
C LYS A 75 -29.34 0.78 -0.40
N ARG A 76 -29.21 1.05 0.90
CA ARG A 76 -30.18 0.66 1.94
C ARG A 76 -31.10 1.80 2.39
N LEU A 77 -30.88 3.03 1.95
CA LEU A 77 -31.71 4.19 2.34
C LEU A 77 -32.84 4.47 1.33
N VAL A 78 -33.44 3.37 0.87
CA VAL A 78 -34.42 3.26 -0.22
C VAL A 78 -35.77 3.93 0.11
N GLN A 79 -36.05 4.18 1.39
CA GLN A 79 -37.39 4.58 1.84
C GLN A 79 -37.66 6.10 1.83
N PHE A 80 -36.66 6.92 1.50
CA PHE A 80 -36.77 8.39 1.57
C PHE A 80 -36.55 9.08 0.21
N LEU A 81 -36.62 8.31 -0.87
CA LEU A 81 -36.40 8.76 -2.24
C LEU A 81 -37.48 8.18 -3.15
N SER A 82 -37.85 8.94 -4.16
CA SER A 82 -38.70 8.53 -5.25
C SER A 82 -38.12 7.34 -6.00
N ILE A 83 -39.00 6.55 -6.60
CA ILE A 83 -38.65 5.40 -7.45
C ILE A 83 -37.71 5.83 -8.59
N GLU A 84 -37.87 7.05 -9.12
CA GLU A 84 -37.02 7.56 -10.18
C GLU A 84 -35.59 7.81 -9.71
N ALA A 85 -35.40 8.50 -8.58
CA ALA A 85 -34.08 8.72 -7.98
C ALA A 85 -33.39 7.38 -7.65
N LEU A 86 -34.14 6.41 -7.10
CA LEU A 86 -33.64 5.07 -6.80
C LEU A 86 -33.20 4.30 -8.05
N LYS A 87 -33.96 4.40 -9.15
CA LYS A 87 -33.57 3.80 -10.43
C LYS A 87 -32.27 4.43 -10.98
N LYS A 88 -32.09 5.75 -10.85
CA LYS A 88 -30.86 6.44 -11.26
C LYS A 88 -29.65 6.01 -10.42
N ILE A 89 -29.81 5.90 -9.09
CA ILE A 89 -28.77 5.40 -8.17
C ILE A 89 -28.42 3.94 -8.48
N ALA A 90 -29.42 3.07 -8.62
CA ALA A 90 -29.20 1.66 -8.93
C ALA A 90 -28.50 1.47 -10.28
N LYS A 91 -28.86 2.29 -11.28
CA LYS A 91 -28.19 2.32 -12.58
C LYS A 91 -26.73 2.76 -12.45
N ALA A 92 -26.44 3.84 -11.71
CA ALA A 92 -25.06 4.28 -11.45
C ALA A 92 -24.20 3.16 -10.83
N HIS A 93 -24.72 2.43 -9.84
CA HIS A 93 -24.00 1.28 -9.26
C HIS A 93 -23.74 0.14 -10.27
N LYS A 94 -24.66 -0.12 -11.20
CA LYS A 94 -24.48 -1.14 -12.23
C LYS A 94 -23.46 -0.68 -13.27
N ASP A 95 -23.65 0.52 -13.80
CA ASP A 95 -22.79 1.12 -14.83
C ASP A 95 -21.35 1.31 -14.30
N THR A 96 -21.17 1.64 -13.02
CA THR A 96 -19.83 1.75 -12.41
C THR A 96 -19.01 0.48 -12.57
N LYS A 97 -19.61 -0.69 -12.32
CA LYS A 97 -18.91 -1.98 -12.45
C LYS A 97 -18.50 -2.23 -13.89
N ASP A 98 -19.41 -1.98 -14.82
CA ASP A 98 -19.18 -2.16 -16.25
C ASP A 98 -18.12 -1.18 -16.78
N ILE A 99 -18.07 0.05 -16.25
CA ILE A 99 -17.06 1.06 -16.64
C ILE A 99 -15.70 0.73 -16.04
N ALA A 100 -15.64 0.34 -14.76
CA ALA A 100 -14.39 -0.02 -14.09
C ALA A 100 -13.75 -1.27 -14.71
N SER A 101 -14.56 -2.26 -15.09
CA SER A 101 -14.07 -3.48 -15.75
C SER A 101 -13.63 -3.28 -17.20
N ASN A 102 -14.21 -2.32 -17.92
CA ASN A 102 -13.83 -2.03 -19.31
C ASN A 102 -12.57 -1.16 -19.47
N ASN A 103 -11.89 -0.79 -18.38
CA ASN A 103 -10.54 -0.17 -18.26
C ASN A 103 -10.15 1.01 -19.19
N ASN A 104 -11.02 1.46 -20.09
CA ASN A 104 -10.51 2.10 -21.30
C ASN A 104 -10.44 3.63 -21.30
N LYS A 105 -10.80 4.34 -20.22
CA LYS A 105 -10.70 5.83 -20.20
C LYS A 105 -10.43 6.51 -18.86
N LYS A 106 -10.76 5.91 -17.71
CA LYS A 106 -10.66 6.59 -16.42
C LYS A 106 -9.46 6.07 -15.63
N ARG A 107 -8.57 7.00 -15.27
CA ARG A 107 -7.33 6.74 -14.53
C ARG A 107 -7.46 7.29 -13.12
N ILE A 108 -6.72 6.68 -12.20
CA ILE A 108 -6.67 7.17 -10.83
C ILE A 108 -5.67 8.33 -10.77
N PRO A 109 -6.05 9.53 -10.28
CA PRO A 109 -5.11 10.65 -10.16
C PRO A 109 -3.95 10.31 -9.22
N LYS A 110 -2.70 10.67 -9.56
CA LYS A 110 -1.53 10.40 -8.69
C LYS A 110 -1.61 11.04 -7.30
N LYS A 111 -2.38 12.12 -7.15
CA LYS A 111 -2.65 12.79 -5.87
C LYS A 111 -3.77 12.12 -5.05
N HIS A 112 -4.41 11.09 -5.57
CA HIS A 112 -5.48 10.37 -4.89
C HIS A 112 -4.97 9.70 -3.61
N ILE A 113 -5.80 9.74 -2.58
CA ILE A 113 -5.61 9.01 -1.33
C ILE A 113 -6.40 7.72 -1.45
N ILE A 114 -5.69 6.59 -1.35
CA ILE A 114 -6.25 5.25 -1.45
C ILE A 114 -7.26 5.04 -0.31
N ASN A 115 -8.52 4.75 -0.63
CA ASN A 115 -9.60 4.57 0.35
C ASN A 115 -9.94 3.09 0.55
N CYS A 116 -9.36 2.18 -0.22
CA CYS A 116 -9.55 0.76 -0.02
C CYS A 116 -8.74 0.25 1.19
N ILE A 117 -9.43 -0.30 2.18
CA ILE A 117 -8.83 -0.79 3.43
C ILE A 117 -7.80 -1.91 3.22
N GLN A 118 -7.83 -2.62 2.08
CA GLN A 118 -6.86 -3.67 1.78
C GLN A 118 -5.43 -3.12 1.58
N ILE A 119 -5.26 -1.81 1.36
CA ILE A 119 -3.94 -1.17 1.30
C ILE A 119 -3.11 -1.39 2.57
N LEU A 120 -3.79 -1.62 3.70
CA LEU A 120 -3.18 -1.99 4.96
C LEU A 120 -2.32 -3.26 4.85
N GLY A 121 -2.82 -4.26 4.12
CA GLY A 121 -2.12 -5.52 3.88
C GLY A 121 -0.85 -5.30 3.06
N HIS A 122 -0.95 -4.54 1.96
CA HIS A 122 0.20 -4.17 1.14
C HIS A 122 1.30 -3.50 1.97
N ILE A 123 0.95 -2.43 2.70
CA ILE A 123 1.90 -1.67 3.52
C ILE A 123 2.57 -2.55 4.60
N SER A 124 1.78 -3.38 5.27
CA SER A 124 2.30 -4.23 6.36
C SER A 124 3.24 -5.29 5.83
N ASN A 125 2.84 -5.98 4.76
CA ASN A 125 3.63 -7.04 4.15
C ASN A 125 4.89 -6.48 3.49
N LEU A 126 4.84 -5.32 2.83
CA LEU A 126 6.03 -4.68 2.27
C LEU A 126 7.05 -4.30 3.37
N ALA A 127 6.58 -3.82 4.52
CA ALA A 127 7.45 -3.51 5.65
C ALA A 127 8.08 -4.78 6.27
N LEU A 128 7.29 -5.85 6.44
CA LEU A 128 7.78 -7.14 6.94
C LEU A 128 8.79 -7.79 5.98
N PHE A 129 8.53 -7.69 4.68
CA PHE A 129 9.48 -8.09 3.64
C PHE A 129 10.81 -7.35 3.81
N LEU A 130 10.78 -6.02 3.96
CA LEU A 130 11.99 -5.23 4.10
C LEU A 130 12.76 -5.56 5.38
N GLU A 131 12.04 -5.87 6.45
CA GLU A 131 12.61 -6.31 7.72
C GLU A 131 13.33 -7.66 7.59
N ALA A 132 12.66 -8.67 7.03
CA ALA A 132 13.26 -9.98 6.76
C ALA A 132 14.51 -9.86 5.87
N LEU A 133 14.41 -9.08 4.80
CA LEU A 133 15.51 -8.90 3.85
C LEU A 133 16.71 -8.16 4.46
N THR A 134 16.45 -7.13 5.27
CA THR A 134 17.52 -6.38 5.94
C THR A 134 18.20 -7.24 7.01
N ASN A 135 17.46 -8.04 7.77
CA ASN A 135 18.04 -8.97 8.74
C ASN A 135 18.85 -10.07 8.05
N ARG A 136 18.41 -10.55 6.88
CA ARG A 136 19.18 -11.46 6.03
C ARG A 136 20.50 -10.82 5.59
N HIS A 137 20.45 -9.57 5.16
CA HIS A 137 21.65 -8.82 4.77
C HIS A 137 22.60 -8.62 5.96
N LEU A 138 22.08 -8.28 7.13
CA LEU A 138 22.87 -8.12 8.36
C LEU A 138 23.59 -9.44 8.73
N LEU A 139 22.91 -10.58 8.61
CA LEU A 139 23.52 -11.90 8.82
C LEU A 139 24.63 -12.17 7.79
N PHE A 140 24.42 -11.82 6.52
CA PHE A 140 25.44 -11.90 5.48
C PHE A 140 26.69 -11.07 5.82
N LEU A 141 26.51 -9.83 6.29
CA LEU A 141 27.63 -8.95 6.65
C LEU A 141 28.46 -9.54 7.81
N ASN A 142 27.79 -10.07 8.84
CA ASN A 142 28.47 -10.69 9.98
C ASN A 142 29.24 -11.94 9.55
N HIS A 143 28.60 -12.81 8.76
CA HIS A 143 29.22 -14.06 8.34
C HIS A 143 30.48 -13.85 7.48
N ASN A 144 30.48 -12.81 6.64
CA ASN A 144 31.63 -12.48 5.79
C ASN A 144 32.68 -11.61 6.52
N GLY A 145 32.55 -11.38 7.82
CA GLY A 145 33.48 -10.58 8.61
C GLY A 145 33.51 -9.09 8.23
N ILE A 146 32.48 -8.60 7.53
CA ILE A 146 32.34 -7.17 7.20
C ILE A 146 31.97 -6.37 8.46
N ILE A 147 31.20 -7.00 9.35
CA ILE A 147 30.98 -6.53 10.72
C ILE A 147 31.38 -7.63 11.69
N ASP A 148 31.75 -7.26 12.91
CA ASP A 148 32.03 -8.21 13.97
C ASP A 148 30.75 -8.67 14.71
N ASN A 149 30.88 -9.76 15.48
CA ASN A 149 29.77 -10.33 16.26
C ASN A 149 29.22 -9.37 17.31
N PHE A 150 30.02 -8.46 17.86
CA PHE A 150 29.56 -7.51 18.86
C PHE A 150 28.61 -6.49 18.23
N VAL A 151 29.00 -5.92 17.09
CA VAL A 151 28.16 -5.02 16.28
C VAL A 151 26.91 -5.74 15.80
N TYR A 152 27.04 -6.98 15.31
CA TYR A 152 25.89 -7.79 14.90
C TYR A 152 24.87 -7.94 16.03
N ASN A 153 25.31 -8.36 17.23
CA ASN A 153 24.42 -8.58 18.37
C ASN A 153 23.71 -7.30 18.82
N GLN A 154 24.38 -6.15 18.75
CA GLN A 154 23.74 -4.87 19.07
C GLN A 154 22.69 -4.45 18.03
N LEU A 155 22.96 -4.72 16.75
CA LEU A 155 22.06 -4.33 15.67
C LEU A 155 20.88 -5.29 15.51
N SER A 156 21.06 -6.58 15.71
CA SER A 156 20.03 -7.60 15.50
C SER A 156 18.84 -7.46 16.47
N GLU A 157 19.05 -6.87 17.64
CA GLU A 157 18.00 -6.53 18.62
C GLU A 157 17.43 -5.11 18.42
N GLY A 158 18.00 -4.35 17.48
CA GLY A 158 17.68 -2.96 17.22
C GLY A 158 16.41 -2.76 16.39
N LYS A 159 15.95 -1.49 16.33
CA LYS A 159 14.89 -1.09 15.40
C LYS A 159 15.40 -1.21 13.96
N ILE A 160 14.59 -1.79 13.08
CA ILE A 160 14.96 -2.03 11.69
C ILE A 160 15.45 -0.79 10.92
N LEU A 161 14.86 0.38 11.19
CA LEU A 161 15.32 1.65 10.61
C LEU A 161 16.76 1.99 10.99
N ASN A 162 17.18 1.69 12.22
CA ASN A 162 18.55 1.91 12.66
C ASN A 162 19.52 0.95 11.96
N ILE A 163 19.09 -0.29 11.75
CA ILE A 163 19.85 -1.30 11.00
C ILE A 163 20.05 -0.84 9.55
N ILE A 164 18.99 -0.38 8.87
CA ILE A 164 19.05 0.17 7.50
C ILE A 164 20.00 1.38 7.46
N ILE A 165 19.90 2.30 8.42
CA ILE A 165 20.76 3.48 8.48
C ILE A 165 22.23 3.09 8.64
N PHE A 166 22.51 2.10 9.48
CA PHE A 166 23.87 1.59 9.69
C PHE A 166 24.42 0.97 8.39
N ILE A 167 23.68 0.03 7.80
CA ILE A 167 24.07 -0.72 6.61
C ILE A 167 24.26 0.22 5.40
N CYS A 168 23.36 1.18 5.21
CA CYS A 168 23.35 2.05 4.04
C CYS A 168 23.95 3.44 4.32
N ARG A 169 24.74 3.60 5.37
CA ARG A 169 25.24 4.92 5.84
C ARG A 169 25.82 5.76 4.70
N ASP A 170 26.64 5.17 3.85
CA ASP A 170 27.35 5.91 2.81
C ASP A 170 26.42 6.22 1.61
N GLU A 171 25.51 5.31 1.25
CA GLU A 171 24.46 5.55 0.25
C GLU A 171 23.48 6.65 0.67
N LEU A 172 23.18 6.74 1.97
CA LEU A 172 22.37 7.80 2.55
C LEU A 172 23.10 9.15 2.51
N LYS A 173 24.38 9.19 2.88
CA LYS A 173 25.21 10.40 2.80
C LYS A 173 25.34 10.94 1.37
N ASN A 174 25.46 10.03 0.41
CA ASN A 174 25.57 10.38 -1.01
C ASN A 174 24.21 10.70 -1.66
N GLY A 175 23.10 10.53 -0.93
CA GLY A 175 21.74 10.83 -1.43
C GLY A 175 21.19 9.80 -2.42
N ASN A 176 21.87 8.65 -2.60
CA ASN A 176 21.44 7.59 -3.50
C ASN A 176 20.14 6.94 -3.01
N ILE A 177 20.04 6.75 -1.68
CA ILE A 177 18.85 6.27 -0.97
C ILE A 177 18.28 7.41 -0.13
N LYS A 178 16.97 7.64 -0.21
CA LYS A 178 16.25 8.58 0.64
C LYS A 178 15.49 7.82 1.73
N ILE A 179 16.00 7.89 2.95
CA ILE A 179 15.42 7.14 4.09
C ILE A 179 14.00 7.58 4.45
N ASP A 180 13.59 8.80 4.09
CA ASP A 180 12.30 9.35 4.55
C ASP A 180 11.09 8.58 4.02
N PHE A 181 11.13 8.09 2.78
CA PHE A 181 10.06 7.24 2.28
C PHE A 181 10.06 5.85 2.93
N ILE A 182 11.23 5.32 3.29
CA ILE A 182 11.32 4.08 4.07
C ILE A 182 10.75 4.30 5.47
N LYS A 183 11.03 5.45 6.11
CA LYS A 183 10.39 5.82 7.38
C LYS A 183 8.88 5.95 7.24
N HIS A 184 8.37 6.51 6.15
CA HIS A 184 6.93 6.61 5.88
C HIS A 184 6.29 5.22 5.81
N LEU A 185 6.92 4.25 5.14
CA LEU A 185 6.47 2.86 5.11
C LEU A 185 6.29 2.29 6.53
N PHE A 186 7.32 2.38 7.38
CA PHE A 186 7.24 1.87 8.75
C PHE A 186 6.26 2.67 9.64
N MET A 187 6.14 3.98 9.42
CA MET A 187 5.13 4.81 10.10
C MET A 187 3.71 4.34 9.73
N HIS A 188 3.44 4.12 8.45
CA HIS A 188 2.15 3.60 7.99
C HIS A 188 1.88 2.21 8.58
N ARG A 189 2.86 1.29 8.52
CA ARG A 189 2.76 -0.05 9.14
C ARG A 189 2.41 0.03 10.63
N ASN A 190 3.04 0.90 11.40
CA ASN A 190 2.73 1.04 12.82
C ASN A 190 1.30 1.54 13.07
N LYS A 191 0.79 2.44 12.22
CA LYS A 191 -0.62 2.87 12.28
C LYS A 191 -1.58 1.73 11.91
N VAL A 192 -1.20 0.88 10.95
CA VAL A 192 -1.98 -0.32 10.56
C VAL A 192 -2.09 -1.31 11.72
N VAL A 193 -0.97 -1.61 12.38
CA VAL A 193 -0.91 -2.58 13.49
C VAL A 193 -1.76 -2.11 14.69
N HIS A 194 -1.83 -0.80 14.94
CA HIS A 194 -2.65 -0.21 16.00
C HIS A 194 -3.89 0.48 15.42
N HIS A 195 -4.80 -0.28 14.80
CA HIS A 195 -5.95 0.25 14.07
C HIS A 195 -7.03 0.90 14.98
N THR A 196 -6.72 2.09 15.50
CA THR A 196 -7.62 2.95 16.29
C THR A 196 -8.39 3.92 15.39
N PRO A 197 -9.53 4.50 15.82
CA PRO A 197 -10.24 5.51 15.04
C PRO A 197 -9.36 6.71 14.64
N LYS A 198 -8.44 7.13 15.53
CA LYS A 198 -7.44 8.16 15.24
C LYS A 198 -6.50 7.73 14.11
N ASN A 199 -5.95 6.53 14.19
CA ASN A 199 -5.03 6.02 13.18
C ASN A 199 -5.73 5.77 11.84
N ALA A 200 -7.00 5.35 11.83
CA ALA A 200 -7.79 5.24 10.61
C ALA A 200 -7.95 6.59 9.89
N ASN A 201 -8.17 7.68 10.63
CA ASN A 201 -8.26 9.03 10.07
C ASN A 201 -6.90 9.60 9.60
N GLU A 202 -5.82 9.24 10.29
CA GLU A 202 -4.47 9.72 9.97
C GLU A 202 -3.78 8.90 8.88
N LEU A 203 -4.20 7.67 8.65
CA LEU A 203 -3.62 6.82 7.62
C LEU A 203 -4.14 7.22 6.25
N LYS A 204 -3.41 8.13 5.62
CA LYS A 204 -3.67 8.61 4.26
C LYS A 204 -2.50 8.23 3.37
N VAL A 205 -2.63 7.11 2.67
CA VAL A 205 -1.63 6.67 1.70
C VAL A 205 -1.96 7.30 0.36
N LYS A 206 -1.15 8.26 -0.06
CA LYS A 206 -1.24 8.80 -1.42
C LYS A 206 -0.53 7.89 -2.40
N ILE A 207 -1.02 7.84 -3.63
CA ILE A 207 -0.41 7.05 -4.70
C ILE A 207 1.01 7.54 -5.01
N GLU A 208 1.21 8.85 -5.07
CA GLU A 208 2.55 9.43 -5.26
C GLU A 208 3.54 8.98 -4.17
N ASP A 209 3.11 8.95 -2.91
CA ASP A 209 3.94 8.50 -1.79
C ASP A 209 4.22 7.00 -1.87
N LEU A 210 3.23 6.20 -2.25
CA LEU A 210 3.38 4.75 -2.46
C LEU A 210 4.45 4.44 -3.52
N PHE A 211 4.42 5.14 -4.65
CA PHE A 211 5.43 4.97 -5.70
C PHE A 211 6.81 5.43 -5.25
N GLN A 212 6.91 6.50 -4.46
CA GLN A 212 8.19 6.90 -3.87
C GLN A 212 8.72 5.85 -2.89
N ILE A 213 7.84 5.24 -2.08
CA ILE A 213 8.19 4.12 -1.21
C ILE A 213 8.76 2.97 -2.05
N TRP A 214 8.05 2.51 -3.08
CA TRP A 214 8.53 1.42 -3.95
C TRP A 214 9.87 1.75 -4.60
N ASN A 215 10.06 2.97 -5.08
CA ASN A 215 11.32 3.40 -5.68
C ASN A 215 12.49 3.33 -4.67
N GLN A 216 12.29 3.77 -3.41
CA GLN A 216 13.34 3.67 -2.40
C GLN A 216 13.58 2.24 -1.94
N VAL A 217 12.53 1.42 -1.85
CA VAL A 217 12.64 -0.01 -1.55
C VAL A 217 13.45 -0.73 -2.64
N ILE A 218 13.16 -0.50 -3.92
CA ILE A 218 13.93 -1.06 -5.04
C ILE A 218 15.41 -0.68 -4.93
N LYS A 219 15.72 0.60 -4.67
CA LYS A 219 17.11 1.07 -4.51
C LYS A 219 17.83 0.38 -3.36
N LEU A 220 17.15 0.22 -2.22
CA LEU A 220 17.69 -0.45 -1.05
C LEU A 220 17.99 -1.93 -1.33
N ILE A 221 17.08 -2.62 -2.00
CA ILE A 221 17.27 -4.02 -2.39
C ILE A 221 18.42 -4.17 -3.38
N LEU A 222 18.50 -3.29 -4.39
CA LEU A 222 19.61 -3.31 -5.35
C LEU A 222 20.97 -3.16 -4.67
N PHE A 223 21.04 -2.34 -3.62
CA PHE A 223 22.25 -2.22 -2.80
C PHE A 223 22.59 -3.55 -2.10
N TYR A 224 21.60 -4.20 -1.47
CA TYR A 224 21.82 -5.51 -0.83
C TYR A 224 22.24 -6.58 -1.86
N GLU A 225 21.52 -6.71 -2.97
CA GLU A 225 21.78 -7.68 -4.03
C GLU A 225 23.17 -7.51 -4.67
N LYS A 226 23.63 -6.25 -4.82
CA LYS A 226 24.97 -5.95 -5.34
C LYS A 226 26.08 -6.41 -4.40
N ASN A 227 25.87 -6.25 -3.09
CA ASN A 227 26.84 -6.64 -2.07
C ASN A 227 26.86 -8.16 -1.87
N GLU A 228 25.69 -8.77 -1.84
CA GLU A 228 25.52 -10.20 -1.60
C GLU A 228 25.89 -11.08 -2.80
N LYS A 229 25.63 -10.60 -4.02
CA LYS A 229 25.89 -11.31 -5.28
C LYS A 229 25.19 -12.67 -5.41
N PHE A 230 24.14 -12.93 -4.62
CA PHE A 230 23.28 -14.08 -4.84
C PHE A 230 22.48 -13.91 -6.15
N ASN A 231 22.38 -14.99 -6.93
CA ASN A 231 21.73 -15.00 -8.25
C ASN A 231 20.30 -15.59 -8.22
N GLU A 232 19.85 -16.12 -7.09
CA GLU A 232 18.70 -17.03 -7.05
C GLU A 232 17.35 -16.30 -6.96
N ASN A 233 17.28 -15.10 -6.38
CA ASN A 233 16.07 -14.27 -6.34
C ASN A 233 16.40 -12.76 -6.45
N LYS A 234 16.06 -12.14 -7.58
CA LYS A 234 16.18 -10.68 -7.77
C LYS A 234 14.89 -9.99 -7.31
N PHE A 235 14.75 -9.81 -6.01
CA PHE A 235 13.63 -9.09 -5.39
C PHE A 235 13.42 -7.69 -5.98
N SER A 236 14.51 -6.99 -6.31
CA SER A 236 14.44 -5.67 -6.93
C SER A 236 13.68 -5.70 -8.26
N HIS A 237 13.92 -6.74 -9.07
CA HIS A 237 13.25 -6.94 -10.36
C HIS A 237 11.77 -7.27 -10.18
N LYS A 238 11.41 -8.13 -9.21
CA LYS A 238 10.01 -8.48 -8.90
C LYS A 238 9.19 -7.23 -8.56
N ILE A 239 9.68 -6.37 -7.67
CA ILE A 239 8.98 -5.13 -7.30
C ILE A 239 8.89 -4.17 -8.48
N LYS A 240 9.96 -4.06 -9.28
CA LYS A 240 9.96 -3.20 -10.46
C LYS A 240 8.91 -3.64 -11.47
N LEU A 241 8.81 -4.94 -11.75
CA LEU A 241 7.81 -5.50 -12.66
C LEU A 241 6.38 -5.25 -12.16
N GLU A 242 6.10 -5.56 -10.90
CA GLU A 242 4.78 -5.30 -10.30
C GLU A 242 4.42 -3.81 -10.37
N LYS A 243 5.37 -2.93 -10.04
CA LYS A 243 5.19 -1.48 -10.16
C LYS A 243 4.86 -1.05 -11.59
N GLU A 244 5.58 -1.55 -12.59
CA GLU A 244 5.36 -1.24 -14.01
C GLU A 244 3.97 -1.70 -14.47
N ILE A 245 3.58 -2.94 -14.14
CA ILE A 245 2.24 -3.47 -14.44
C ILE A 245 1.15 -2.58 -13.85
N ILE A 246 1.30 -2.16 -12.59
CA ILE A 246 0.34 -1.30 -11.91
C ILE A 246 0.28 0.09 -12.53
N GLU A 247 1.45 0.69 -12.82
CA GLU A 247 1.54 1.99 -13.49
C GLU A 247 0.83 1.97 -14.84
N ASP A 248 1.08 0.94 -15.64
CA ASP A 248 0.49 0.78 -16.97
C ASP A 248 -1.01 0.49 -16.93
N THR A 249 -1.47 -0.28 -15.95
CA THR A 249 -2.89 -0.66 -15.84
C THR A 249 -3.75 0.50 -15.33
N TRP A 250 -3.26 1.28 -14.37
CA TRP A 250 -4.11 2.19 -13.58
C TRP A 250 -3.80 3.69 -13.77
N PHE A 251 -2.63 4.03 -14.33
CA PHE A 251 -2.10 5.40 -14.33
C PHE A 251 -1.61 5.91 -15.69
N ASN A 252 -1.11 5.03 -16.56
CA ASN A 252 -0.64 5.37 -17.92
C ASN A 252 -1.67 5.13 -19.01
#